data_AF-A0A7Y3K6A1-F1
#
_entry.id   AF-A0A7Y3K6A1-F1
#
_cell.length_a   1.000
_cell.length_b   1.000
_cell.length_c   1.000
_cell.angle_alpha   90.00
_cell.angle_beta   90.00
_cell.angle_gamma   90.00
#
_symmetry.space_group_name_H-M   'P 1'
#
loop_
_entity.id
_entity.type
_entity.pdbx_description
1 polymer ?
#
loop_
_entity_poly.entity_id
_entity_poly.type
_entity_poly.pdbx_seq_one_letter_code
_entity_poly.pdbx_strand_id
1 'polypeptide(L)'
;DSASPLRDRRTGRFSGATVFIHSDIPMHAGQASSTAVIAALTQAICRCLPVAISTVEKAVLIQQAQNMFGGTGSHVVDALTTLCALDGPPAHILRYNAQPHDLVGQIPLPPDLKILALNTGVPALKGGQTVRSLRLAGAMGLQIIQVIYSDLGRQEAPLHGYLGNLSPSLYRRYFRALLPRRLRGRDFVRSYGPLPQSAGEIHPDQFYRVRTAIDHLISEHEHAEHFLHEMEQPVEPASGHRRSKAYRDLTLRRAGRLLLASQHSYRLRLGLSCWQADWLIDRLMSFGPEHGIFGGRIGECGGGGTLTVLTDCSAAATEAILEIILAYRTTVGGTLLVDVAGSPGSAGALLVR
;
A
#
# COMPACT_ATOMS: atom_id res chain seq x y z
N ASP A 1 -18.76 20.59 -30.32
CA ASP A 1 -18.55 19.52 -31.31
C ASP A 1 -17.07 19.29 -31.63
N SER A 2 -16.35 18.54 -30.77
CA SER A 2 -15.03 18.01 -31.10
C SER A 2 -15.15 16.53 -31.48
N ALA A 3 -14.71 16.18 -32.69
CA ALA A 3 -14.65 14.79 -33.14
C ALA A 3 -13.63 13.99 -32.31
N SER A 4 -13.99 12.78 -31.89
CA SER A 4 -13.05 11.84 -31.27
C SER A 4 -12.07 11.30 -32.33
N PRO A 5 -10.75 11.44 -32.17
CA PRO A 5 -9.76 10.94 -33.14
C PRO A 5 -9.69 9.40 -33.20
N LEU A 6 -10.22 8.72 -32.18
CA LEU A 6 -10.19 7.25 -32.08
C LEU A 6 -11.47 6.57 -32.58
N ARG A 7 -12.50 7.31 -32.98
CA ARG A 7 -13.78 6.71 -33.41
C ARG A 7 -14.16 7.17 -34.80
N ASP A 8 -14.21 6.22 -35.73
CA ASP A 8 -14.73 6.44 -37.07
C ASP A 8 -16.22 6.81 -36.98
N ARG A 9 -16.55 8.00 -37.47
CA ARG A 9 -17.91 8.56 -37.45
C ARG A 9 -18.90 7.79 -38.30
N ARG A 10 -18.45 7.09 -39.35
CA ARG A 10 -19.32 6.36 -40.29
C ARG A 10 -19.61 4.94 -39.84
N THR A 11 -18.62 4.27 -39.25
CA THR A 11 -18.74 2.86 -38.85
C THR A 11 -18.93 2.67 -37.35
N GLY A 12 -18.69 3.71 -36.55
CA GLY A 12 -18.68 3.65 -35.09
C GLY A 12 -17.51 2.83 -34.52
N ARG A 13 -16.62 2.31 -35.38
CA ARG A 13 -15.48 1.46 -35.01
C ARG A 13 -14.32 2.31 -34.51
N PHE A 14 -13.50 1.71 -33.66
CA PHE A 14 -12.26 2.34 -33.23
C PHE A 14 -11.23 2.33 -34.37
N SER A 15 -10.54 3.44 -34.56
CA SER A 15 -9.36 3.52 -35.43
C SER A 15 -8.12 3.02 -34.67
N GLY A 16 -7.12 2.54 -35.42
CA GLY A 16 -5.80 2.25 -34.85
C GLY A 16 -5.08 3.51 -34.40
N ALA A 17 -4.10 3.36 -33.51
CA ALA A 17 -3.26 4.45 -33.03
C ALA A 17 -1.79 4.04 -32.97
N THR A 18 -0.89 4.99 -33.24
CA THR A 18 0.54 4.85 -32.96
C THR A 18 0.81 5.42 -31.57
N VAL A 19 1.42 4.62 -30.69
CA VAL A 19 1.71 5.00 -29.31
C VAL A 19 3.21 4.91 -29.07
N PHE A 20 3.80 5.98 -28.55
CA PHE A 20 5.17 5.99 -28.04
C PHE A 20 5.12 5.92 -26.51
N ILE A 21 5.83 4.96 -25.93
CA ILE A 21 5.87 4.74 -24.47
C ILE A 21 7.30 4.99 -24.00
N HIS A 22 7.44 5.90 -23.03
CA HIS A 22 8.68 6.17 -22.30
C HIS A 22 8.40 6.06 -20.81
N SER A 23 9.29 5.42 -20.05
CA SER A 23 9.16 5.26 -18.60
C SER A 23 10.54 5.20 -17.95
N ASP A 24 10.74 6.03 -16.94
CA ASP A 24 11.93 6.02 -16.09
C ASP A 24 11.68 5.29 -14.75
N ILE A 25 10.47 4.73 -14.55
CA ILE A 25 10.13 3.98 -13.33
C ILE A 25 10.85 2.62 -13.34
N PRO A 26 11.67 2.30 -12.32
CA PRO A 26 12.41 1.06 -12.29
C PRO A 26 11.50 -0.18 -12.31
N MET A 27 11.81 -1.14 -13.18
CA MET A 27 11.07 -2.40 -13.22
C MET A 27 11.37 -3.27 -11.99
N HIS A 28 10.34 -3.95 -11.46
CA HIS A 28 10.43 -4.87 -10.32
C HIS A 28 10.92 -4.26 -9.00
N ALA A 29 10.98 -2.92 -8.90
CA ALA A 29 11.39 -2.20 -7.70
C ALA A 29 10.26 -2.00 -6.67
N GLY A 30 9.08 -2.54 -6.94
CA GLY A 30 7.90 -2.34 -6.10
C GLY A 30 7.36 -0.91 -6.13
N GLN A 31 7.28 -0.32 -7.33
CA GLN A 31 6.77 1.03 -7.59
C GLN A 31 5.64 1.03 -8.65
N ALA A 32 4.92 -0.08 -8.80
CA ALA A 32 3.78 -0.23 -9.70
C ALA A 32 4.01 0.20 -11.17
N SER A 33 5.21 -0.02 -11.72
CA SER A 33 5.59 0.47 -13.06
C SER A 33 4.67 -0.02 -14.19
N SER A 34 4.20 -1.27 -14.12
CA SER A 34 3.23 -1.81 -15.09
C SER A 34 1.88 -1.11 -15.00
N THR A 35 1.39 -0.87 -13.79
CA THR A 35 0.16 -0.11 -13.54
C THR A 35 0.29 1.32 -14.05
N ALA A 36 1.46 1.94 -13.92
CA ALA A 36 1.68 3.31 -14.40
C ALA A 36 1.57 3.43 -15.92
N VAL A 37 2.15 2.49 -16.67
CA VAL A 37 2.00 2.43 -18.14
C VAL A 37 0.55 2.24 -18.54
N ILE A 38 -0.17 1.34 -17.87
CA ILE A 38 -1.59 1.08 -18.17
C ILE A 38 -2.43 2.32 -17.85
N ALA A 39 -2.19 2.99 -16.71
CA ALA A 39 -2.88 4.20 -16.33
C ALA A 39 -2.65 5.36 -17.31
N ALA A 40 -1.42 5.52 -17.81
CA ALA A 40 -1.08 6.49 -18.84
C ALA A 40 -1.82 6.21 -20.15
N LEU A 41 -1.84 4.94 -20.59
CA LEU A 41 -2.57 4.52 -21.78
C LEU A 41 -4.08 4.71 -21.63
N THR A 42 -4.66 4.32 -20.49
CA THR A 42 -6.08 4.53 -20.19
C THR A 42 -6.45 6.01 -20.26
N GLN A 43 -5.63 6.90 -19.71
CA GLN A 43 -5.88 8.33 -19.81
C GLN A 43 -5.78 8.86 -21.23
N ALA A 44 -4.79 8.43 -22.01
CA ALA A 44 -4.66 8.81 -23.41
C ALA A 44 -5.90 8.40 -24.20
N ILE A 45 -6.36 7.15 -24.02
CA ILE A 45 -7.59 6.64 -24.66
C ILE A 45 -8.82 7.44 -24.21
N CYS A 46 -9.00 7.67 -22.91
CA CYS A 46 -10.13 8.46 -22.39
C CYS A 46 -10.16 9.89 -22.94
N ARG A 47 -9.00 10.55 -23.09
CA ARG A 47 -8.92 11.90 -23.67
C ARG A 47 -9.28 11.92 -25.15
N CYS A 48 -9.06 10.82 -25.85
CA CYS A 48 -9.39 10.69 -27.26
C CYS A 48 -10.83 10.22 -27.50
N LEU A 49 -11.59 9.81 -26.47
CA LEU A 49 -12.96 9.34 -26.60
C LEU A 49 -13.93 10.32 -25.92
N PRO A 50 -15.17 10.46 -26.40
CA PRO A 50 -16.17 11.33 -25.78
C PRO A 50 -16.86 10.59 -24.64
N VAL A 51 -16.08 10.12 -23.65
CA VAL A 51 -16.60 9.35 -22.51
C VAL A 51 -16.19 10.05 -21.21
N ALA A 52 -17.18 10.34 -20.37
CA ALA A 52 -16.95 10.78 -19.01
C ALA A 52 -16.77 9.56 -18.10
N ILE A 53 -15.53 9.30 -17.67
CA ILE A 53 -15.19 8.24 -16.72
C ILE A 53 -14.43 8.89 -15.55
N SER A 54 -14.89 8.64 -14.34
CA SER A 54 -14.25 9.12 -13.11
C SER A 54 -12.88 8.44 -12.88
N THR A 55 -12.06 9.03 -12.01
CA THR A 55 -10.75 8.47 -11.65
C THR A 55 -10.86 7.10 -10.98
N VAL A 56 -11.87 6.90 -10.13
CA VAL A 56 -12.15 5.61 -9.48
C VAL A 56 -12.57 4.56 -10.51
N GLU A 57 -13.47 4.89 -11.42
CA GLU A 57 -13.90 3.95 -12.48
C GLU A 57 -12.72 3.56 -13.39
N LYS A 58 -11.85 4.51 -13.76
CA LYS A 58 -10.61 4.21 -14.50
C LYS A 58 -9.73 3.25 -13.70
N ALA A 59 -9.53 3.49 -12.41
CA ALA A 59 -8.70 2.63 -11.56
C ALA A 59 -9.25 1.19 -11.47
N VAL A 60 -10.57 1.05 -11.33
CA VAL A 60 -11.26 -0.26 -11.34
C VAL A 60 -11.08 -0.97 -12.70
N LEU A 61 -11.25 -0.26 -13.82
CA LEU A 61 -11.06 -0.83 -15.15
C LEU A 61 -9.61 -1.29 -15.38
N ILE A 62 -8.63 -0.52 -14.92
CA ILE A 62 -7.21 -0.88 -14.99
C ILE A 62 -6.95 -2.17 -14.20
N GLN A 63 -7.47 -2.24 -12.97
CA GLN A 63 -7.33 -3.43 -12.13
C GLN A 63 -7.98 -4.67 -12.77
N GLN A 64 -9.18 -4.52 -13.33
CA GLN A 64 -9.88 -5.61 -14.01
C GLN A 64 -9.08 -6.11 -15.23
N ALA A 65 -8.55 -5.19 -16.05
CA ALA A 65 -7.72 -5.53 -17.19
C ALA A 65 -6.44 -6.26 -16.76
N GLN A 66 -5.76 -5.79 -15.71
CA GLN A 66 -4.57 -6.45 -15.18
C GLN A 66 -4.86 -7.86 -14.65
N ASN A 67 -5.97 -8.05 -13.95
CA ASN A 67 -6.35 -9.37 -13.45
C ASN A 67 -6.72 -10.33 -14.59
N MET A 68 -7.37 -9.82 -15.65
CA MET A 68 -7.79 -10.62 -16.80
C MET A 68 -6.61 -11.07 -17.67
N PHE A 69 -5.64 -10.19 -17.93
CA PHE A 69 -4.57 -10.43 -18.90
C PHE A 69 -3.18 -10.64 -18.28
N GLY A 70 -2.93 -10.10 -17.09
CA GLY A 70 -1.61 -10.11 -16.44
C GLY A 70 -1.37 -11.28 -15.48
N GLY A 71 -2.41 -12.03 -15.10
CA GLY A 71 -2.29 -13.21 -14.21
C GLY A 71 -1.84 -12.90 -12.78
N THR A 72 -1.68 -11.62 -12.42
CA THR A 72 -1.29 -11.15 -11.09
C THR A 72 -2.41 -10.31 -10.48
N GLY A 73 -2.82 -10.64 -9.26
CA GLY A 73 -3.87 -9.91 -8.54
C GLY A 73 -3.42 -8.52 -8.12
N SER A 74 -3.59 -7.53 -9.00
CA SER A 74 -3.30 -6.12 -8.75
C SER A 74 -4.41 -5.47 -7.91
N HIS A 75 -4.06 -4.40 -7.22
CA HIS A 75 -4.99 -3.66 -6.38
C HIS A 75 -5.40 -2.36 -7.09
N VAL A 76 -6.67 -1.99 -6.94
CA VAL A 76 -7.21 -0.72 -7.46
C VAL A 76 -6.40 0.48 -6.97
N VAL A 77 -5.83 0.38 -5.77
CA VAL A 77 -5.04 1.45 -5.14
C VAL A 77 -3.81 1.87 -5.95
N ASP A 78 -3.13 0.95 -6.64
CA ASP A 78 -1.94 1.29 -7.43
C ASP A 78 -2.33 2.18 -8.62
N ALA A 79 -3.43 1.81 -9.29
CA ALA A 79 -3.98 2.57 -10.40
C ALA A 79 -4.54 3.92 -9.92
N LEU A 80 -5.26 3.92 -8.79
CA LEU A 80 -5.80 5.13 -8.21
C LEU A 80 -4.69 6.12 -7.81
N THR A 81 -3.63 5.63 -7.16
CA THR A 81 -2.46 6.44 -6.78
C THR A 81 -1.84 7.10 -8.01
N THR A 82 -1.64 6.34 -9.08
CA THR A 82 -1.05 6.87 -10.31
C THR A 82 -1.96 7.92 -10.97
N LEU A 83 -3.26 7.66 -11.06
CA LEU A 83 -4.20 8.57 -11.69
C LEU A 83 -4.37 9.87 -10.87
N CYS A 84 -4.44 9.76 -9.55
CA CYS A 84 -4.55 10.93 -8.66
C CYS A 84 -3.28 11.76 -8.58
N ALA A 85 -2.10 11.15 -8.81
CA ALA A 85 -0.83 11.88 -8.86
C ALA A 85 -0.82 12.97 -9.94
N LEU A 86 -1.58 12.80 -11.03
CA LEU A 86 -1.58 13.75 -12.15
C LEU A 86 -2.47 14.97 -11.92
N ASP A 87 -3.63 14.76 -11.31
CA ASP A 87 -4.66 15.80 -11.15
C ASP A 87 -4.79 16.31 -9.70
N GLY A 88 -4.03 15.74 -8.76
CA GLY A 88 -4.05 16.09 -7.34
C GLY A 88 -3.03 17.17 -6.94
N PRO A 89 -2.97 17.53 -5.64
CA PRO A 89 -1.95 18.43 -5.11
C PRO A 89 -0.53 17.94 -5.44
N PRO A 90 0.47 18.84 -5.49
CA PRO A 90 1.84 18.51 -5.89
C PRO A 90 2.42 17.27 -5.19
N ALA A 91 2.18 17.13 -3.89
CA ALA A 91 2.58 16.00 -3.06
C ALA A 91 1.46 15.68 -2.08
N HIS A 92 0.92 14.47 -2.10
CA HIS A 92 -0.20 14.12 -1.22
C HIS A 92 -0.32 12.63 -0.92
N ILE A 93 -1.05 12.31 0.15
CA ILE A 93 -1.43 10.95 0.55
C ILE A 93 -2.92 10.76 0.24
N LEU A 94 -3.29 9.64 -0.36
CA LEU A 94 -4.67 9.25 -0.59
C LEU A 94 -5.24 8.55 0.64
N ARG A 95 -6.38 9.05 1.11
CA ARG A 95 -7.28 8.31 1.97
C ARG A 95 -8.28 7.57 1.09
N TYR A 96 -8.14 6.26 1.04
CA TYR A 96 -8.93 5.41 0.17
C TYR A 96 -9.58 4.28 0.96
N ASN A 97 -10.89 4.12 0.79
CA ASN A 97 -11.66 3.00 1.33
C ASN A 97 -11.74 1.90 0.27
N ALA A 98 -11.23 0.71 0.59
CA ALA A 98 -11.36 -0.44 -0.29
C ALA A 98 -12.82 -0.89 -0.47
N GLN A 99 -13.70 -0.50 0.45
CA GLN A 99 -15.14 -0.76 0.44
C GLN A 99 -15.94 0.56 0.31
N PRO A 100 -16.56 0.88 -0.83
CA PRO A 100 -16.68 0.15 -2.10
C PRO A 100 -15.72 0.64 -3.20
N HIS A 101 -14.45 0.92 -2.88
CA HIS A 101 -13.49 1.68 -3.71
C HIS A 101 -13.72 3.19 -3.72
N ASP A 102 -13.88 3.79 -2.54
CA ASP A 102 -14.15 5.22 -2.41
C ASP A 102 -12.86 6.03 -2.13
N LEU A 103 -12.63 7.07 -2.92
CA LEU A 103 -11.55 8.04 -2.68
C LEU A 103 -12.08 9.11 -1.71
N VAL A 104 -11.87 8.85 -0.42
CA VAL A 104 -12.39 9.69 0.67
C VAL A 104 -11.74 11.07 0.68
N GLY A 105 -10.44 11.15 0.39
CA GLY A 105 -9.72 12.42 0.41
C GLY A 105 -8.28 12.33 -0.02
N GLN A 106 -7.68 13.51 -0.18
CA GLN A 106 -6.26 13.69 -0.49
C GLN A 106 -5.67 14.62 0.56
N ILE A 107 -4.63 14.16 1.25
CA ILE A 107 -3.97 14.87 2.35
C ILE A 107 -2.67 15.45 1.78
N PRO A 108 -2.59 16.78 1.56
CA PRO A 108 -1.37 17.40 1.06
C PRO A 108 -0.22 17.19 2.05
N LEU A 109 0.96 16.88 1.52
CA LEU A 109 2.16 16.79 2.32
C LEU A 109 2.64 18.22 2.66
N PRO A 110 2.95 18.52 3.94
CA PRO A 110 3.57 19.79 4.31
C PRO A 110 4.88 20.05 3.55
N PRO A 111 5.19 21.31 3.18
CA PRO A 111 6.32 21.65 2.31
C PRO A 111 7.70 21.37 2.92
N ASP A 112 7.77 21.27 4.24
CA ASP A 112 8.96 20.94 5.02
C ASP A 112 9.10 19.43 5.31
N LEU A 113 8.24 18.60 4.70
CA LEU A 113 8.36 17.14 4.71
C LEU A 113 8.63 16.58 3.32
N LYS A 114 9.26 15.41 3.30
CA LYS A 114 9.48 14.60 2.11
C LYS A 114 9.19 13.14 2.42
N ILE A 115 8.76 12.41 1.40
CA ILE A 115 8.73 10.95 1.42
C ILE A 115 9.85 10.49 0.48
N LEU A 116 10.80 9.71 0.96
CA LEU A 116 11.86 9.18 0.12
C LEU A 116 11.53 7.75 -0.30
N ALA A 117 11.77 7.42 -1.56
CA ALA A 117 11.70 6.09 -2.12
C ALA A 117 13.14 5.57 -2.28
N LEU A 118 13.55 4.68 -1.38
CA LEU A 118 14.89 4.08 -1.35
C LEU A 118 14.82 2.70 -2.00
N ASN A 119 15.17 2.62 -3.28
CA ASN A 119 15.19 1.35 -4.02
C ASN A 119 16.42 0.53 -3.62
N THR A 120 16.18 -0.61 -2.98
CA THR A 120 17.23 -1.52 -2.47
C THR A 120 18.05 -2.18 -3.58
N GLY A 121 17.61 -2.13 -4.84
CA GLY A 121 18.20 -2.90 -5.95
C GLY A 121 17.89 -4.40 -5.88
N VAL A 122 17.12 -4.86 -4.89
CA VAL A 122 16.63 -6.24 -4.79
C VAL A 122 15.26 -6.32 -5.44
N PRO A 123 15.01 -7.21 -6.42
CA PRO A 123 13.69 -7.36 -7.01
C PRO A 123 12.65 -7.81 -5.98
N ALA A 124 11.43 -7.27 -6.05
CA ALA A 124 10.29 -7.64 -5.20
C ALA A 124 9.67 -9.02 -5.53
N LEU A 125 10.44 -9.96 -6.07
CA LEU A 125 9.93 -11.24 -6.60
C LEU A 125 9.68 -12.29 -5.51
N LYS A 126 10.32 -12.17 -4.34
CA LYS A 126 10.23 -13.17 -3.26
C LYS A 126 8.93 -13.10 -2.46
N GLY A 127 8.22 -11.97 -2.49
CA GLY A 127 7.02 -11.74 -1.67
C GLY A 127 5.74 -12.42 -2.18
N GLY A 128 5.63 -12.71 -3.49
CA GLY A 128 4.36 -13.08 -4.12
C GLY A 128 3.65 -14.30 -3.53
N GLN A 129 4.36 -15.40 -3.28
CA GLN A 129 3.77 -16.61 -2.68
C GLN A 129 3.35 -16.39 -1.23
N THR A 130 4.15 -15.65 -0.46
CA THR A 130 3.86 -15.31 0.93
C THR A 130 2.64 -14.39 1.02
N VAL A 131 2.52 -13.40 0.14
CA VAL A 131 1.34 -12.52 0.05
C VAL A 131 0.09 -13.29 -0.36
N ARG A 132 0.19 -14.20 -1.34
CA ARG A 132 -0.94 -15.10 -1.70
C ARG A 132 -1.39 -15.94 -0.51
N SER A 133 -0.44 -16.53 0.21
CA SER A 133 -0.72 -17.32 1.42
C SER A 133 -1.33 -16.48 2.54
N LEU A 134 -0.87 -15.22 2.70
CA LEU A 134 -1.43 -14.25 3.64
C LEU A 134 -2.89 -13.92 3.30
N ARG A 135 -3.20 -13.63 2.02
CA ARG A 135 -4.57 -13.34 1.56
C ARG A 135 -5.52 -14.51 1.82
N LEU A 136 -5.11 -15.73 1.44
CA LEU A 136 -5.89 -16.94 1.71
C LEU A 136 -6.09 -17.18 3.21
N ALA A 137 -5.02 -17.06 4.01
CA ALA A 137 -5.11 -17.21 5.46
C ALA A 137 -6.00 -16.14 6.12
N GLY A 138 -6.01 -14.92 5.57
CA GLY A 138 -6.91 -13.83 5.98
C GLY A 138 -8.37 -14.16 5.67
N ALA A 139 -8.65 -14.65 4.45
CA ALA A 139 -9.99 -15.09 4.06
C ALA A 139 -10.49 -16.28 4.91
N MET A 140 -9.60 -17.25 5.20
CA MET A 140 -9.91 -18.33 6.15
C MET A 140 -10.26 -17.80 7.54
N GLY A 141 -9.47 -16.87 8.07
CA GLY A 141 -9.74 -16.30 9.39
C GLY A 141 -11.03 -15.48 9.44
N LEU A 142 -11.35 -14.75 8.37
CA LEU A 142 -12.62 -14.06 8.22
C LEU A 142 -13.80 -15.06 8.26
N GLN A 143 -13.73 -16.16 7.51
CA GLN A 143 -14.77 -17.19 7.51
C GLN A 143 -14.96 -17.81 8.90
N ILE A 144 -13.87 -18.10 9.62
CA ILE A 144 -13.95 -18.63 10.98
C ILE A 144 -14.65 -17.64 11.92
N ILE A 145 -14.31 -16.34 11.83
CA ILE A 145 -14.95 -15.31 12.65
C ILE A 145 -16.44 -15.18 12.31
N GLN A 146 -16.81 -15.29 11.03
CA GLN A 146 -18.21 -15.28 10.61
C GLN A 146 -18.99 -16.45 11.21
N VAL A 147 -18.43 -17.67 11.18
CA VAL A 147 -19.05 -18.84 11.83
C VAL A 147 -19.19 -18.64 13.34
N ILE A 148 -18.18 -18.07 14.02
CA ILE A 148 -18.29 -17.76 15.46
C ILE A 148 -19.44 -16.78 15.73
N TYR A 149 -19.64 -15.76 14.89
CA TYR A 149 -20.80 -14.88 15.03
C TYR A 149 -22.12 -15.63 14.86
N SER A 150 -22.21 -16.51 13.86
CA SER A 150 -23.40 -17.35 13.63
C SER A 150 -23.69 -18.26 14.82
N ASP A 151 -22.68 -18.91 15.39
CA ASP A 151 -22.80 -19.78 16.57
C ASP A 151 -23.27 -19.01 17.81
N LEU A 152 -22.96 -17.72 17.91
CA LEU A 152 -23.45 -16.81 18.93
C LEU A 152 -24.88 -16.29 18.66
N GLY A 153 -25.58 -16.84 17.66
CA GLY A 153 -26.96 -16.51 17.32
C GLY A 153 -27.13 -15.23 16.49
N ARG A 154 -26.06 -14.70 15.88
CA ARG A 154 -26.17 -13.56 14.97
C ARG A 154 -26.52 -14.05 13.57
N GLN A 155 -27.64 -13.55 13.03
CA GLN A 155 -28.06 -13.85 11.65
C GLN A 155 -27.03 -13.33 10.63
N GLU A 156 -26.45 -12.16 10.89
CA GLU A 156 -25.39 -11.58 10.06
C GLU A 156 -24.24 -11.07 10.93
N ALA A 157 -23.01 -11.41 10.53
CA ALA A 157 -21.81 -10.84 11.14
C ALA A 157 -21.68 -9.37 10.68
N PRO A 158 -21.35 -8.42 11.58
CA PRO A 158 -21.20 -7.00 11.25
C PRO A 158 -19.92 -6.69 10.44
N LEU A 159 -19.39 -7.69 9.73
CA LEU A 159 -18.17 -7.61 8.94
C LEU A 159 -18.47 -7.35 7.46
N HIS A 160 -19.67 -7.69 6.99
CA HIS A 160 -20.10 -7.53 5.58
C HIS A 160 -19.10 -8.10 4.56
N GLY A 161 -18.40 -9.20 4.92
CA GLY A 161 -17.39 -9.81 4.05
C GLY A 161 -15.99 -9.22 4.14
N TYR A 162 -15.74 -8.29 5.07
CA TYR A 162 -14.45 -7.62 5.18
C TYR A 162 -13.91 -7.58 6.60
N LEU A 163 -12.66 -8.03 6.74
CA LEU A 163 -11.97 -8.06 8.02
C LEU A 163 -11.72 -6.65 8.60
N GLY A 164 -11.57 -5.63 7.74
CA GLY A 164 -11.37 -4.24 8.17
C GLY A 164 -12.54 -3.66 8.98
N ASN A 165 -13.72 -4.27 8.91
CA ASN A 165 -14.89 -3.87 9.71
C ASN A 165 -14.84 -4.43 11.14
N LEU A 166 -13.90 -5.32 11.46
CA LEU A 166 -13.70 -5.82 12.81
C LEU A 166 -12.85 -4.84 13.63
N SER A 167 -13.42 -4.35 14.74
CA SER A 167 -12.66 -3.53 15.69
C SER A 167 -11.43 -4.28 16.23
N PRO A 168 -10.23 -3.68 16.23
CA PRO A 168 -9.01 -4.29 16.78
C PRO A 168 -9.15 -4.71 18.24
N SER A 169 -9.89 -3.95 19.06
CA SER A 169 -10.12 -4.28 20.47
C SER A 169 -11.01 -5.51 20.65
N LEU A 170 -12.09 -5.62 19.87
CA LEU A 170 -12.96 -6.80 19.85
C LEU A 170 -12.21 -8.03 19.36
N TYR A 171 -11.40 -7.88 18.31
CA TYR A 171 -10.52 -8.95 17.83
C TYR A 171 -9.63 -9.49 18.94
N ARG A 172 -8.86 -8.61 19.59
CA ARG A 172 -7.92 -8.98 20.65
C ARG A 172 -8.62 -9.67 21.83
N ARG A 173 -9.81 -9.18 22.21
CA ARG A 173 -10.54 -9.64 23.39
C ARG A 173 -11.29 -10.95 23.17
N TYR A 174 -11.95 -11.11 22.01
CA TYR A 174 -12.92 -12.19 21.83
C TYR A 174 -12.53 -13.22 20.76
N PHE A 175 -11.86 -12.81 19.68
CA PHE A 175 -11.66 -13.68 18.52
C PHE A 175 -10.26 -14.28 18.42
N ARG A 176 -9.24 -13.51 18.82
CA ARG A 176 -7.83 -13.89 18.62
C ARG A 176 -7.47 -15.26 19.22
N ALA A 177 -8.00 -15.57 20.40
CA ALA A 177 -7.72 -16.84 21.08
C ALA A 177 -8.38 -18.04 20.36
N LEU A 178 -9.52 -17.81 19.70
CA LEU A 178 -10.31 -18.83 19.01
C LEU A 178 -9.74 -19.18 17.63
N LEU A 179 -8.99 -18.27 17.00
CA LEU A 179 -8.38 -18.54 15.70
C LEU A 179 -7.25 -19.56 15.79
N PRO A 180 -7.18 -20.58 14.92
CA PRO A 180 -6.09 -21.54 14.92
C PRO A 180 -4.76 -20.87 14.53
N ARG A 181 -3.65 -21.27 15.18
CA ARG A 181 -2.31 -20.77 14.83
C ARG A 181 -1.91 -21.19 13.41
N ARG A 182 -2.20 -22.44 13.06
CA ARG A 182 -2.02 -23.04 11.74
C ARG A 182 -3.21 -23.93 11.43
N LEU A 183 -3.65 -23.93 10.17
CA LEU A 183 -4.75 -24.78 9.70
C LEU A 183 -4.39 -25.35 8.33
N ARG A 184 -4.60 -26.65 8.12
CA ARG A 184 -4.36 -27.30 6.84
C ARG A 184 -5.54 -27.03 5.90
N GLY A 185 -5.27 -26.82 4.61
CA GLY A 185 -6.31 -26.48 3.64
C GLY A 185 -7.49 -27.46 3.63
N ARG A 186 -7.22 -28.77 3.61
CA ARG A 186 -8.26 -29.81 3.66
C ARG A 186 -9.12 -29.76 4.94
N ASP A 187 -8.50 -29.45 6.08
CA ASP A 187 -9.20 -29.38 7.36
C ASP A 187 -10.08 -28.13 7.42
N PHE A 188 -9.60 -27.00 6.86
CA PHE A 188 -10.42 -25.80 6.69
C PHE A 188 -11.66 -26.08 5.85
N VAL A 189 -11.50 -26.65 4.65
CA VAL A 189 -12.62 -26.91 3.74
C VAL A 189 -13.64 -27.86 4.38
N ARG A 190 -13.17 -28.89 5.10
CA ARG A 190 -14.06 -29.82 5.81
C ARG A 190 -14.89 -29.14 6.91
N SER A 191 -14.30 -28.18 7.64
CA SER A 191 -14.94 -27.55 8.80
C SER A 191 -15.74 -26.28 8.47
N TYR A 192 -15.32 -25.52 7.44
CA TYR A 192 -15.83 -24.18 7.16
C TYR A 192 -16.34 -24.00 5.72
N GLY A 193 -16.21 -25.02 4.86
CA GLY A 193 -16.58 -24.97 3.46
C GLY A 193 -15.52 -24.30 2.56
N PRO A 194 -15.79 -24.22 1.24
CA PRO A 194 -14.91 -23.53 0.30
C PRO A 194 -14.94 -22.01 0.50
N LEU A 195 -13.86 -21.34 0.10
CA LEU A 195 -13.83 -19.87 0.00
C LEU A 195 -14.43 -19.39 -1.34
N PRO A 196 -14.90 -18.14 -1.43
CA PRO A 196 -15.27 -17.53 -2.70
C PRO A 196 -14.11 -17.57 -3.70
N GLN A 197 -14.43 -17.71 -4.99
CA GLN A 197 -13.42 -17.76 -6.06
C GLN A 197 -12.49 -16.53 -6.07
N SER A 198 -12.99 -15.36 -5.67
CA SER A 198 -12.23 -14.12 -5.55
C SER A 198 -11.09 -14.17 -4.51
N ALA A 199 -11.17 -15.06 -3.52
CA ALA A 199 -10.12 -15.24 -2.52
C ALA A 199 -8.93 -16.08 -3.04
N GLY A 200 -9.15 -16.86 -4.10
CA GLY A 200 -8.19 -17.80 -4.67
C GLY A 200 -8.39 -19.25 -4.21
N GLU A 201 -7.57 -20.15 -4.78
CA GLU A 201 -7.65 -21.59 -4.52
C GLU A 201 -6.94 -22.00 -3.23
N ILE A 202 -7.61 -22.80 -2.41
CA ILE A 202 -7.01 -23.41 -1.22
C ILE A 202 -6.34 -24.72 -1.62
N HIS A 203 -5.02 -24.81 -1.38
CA HIS A 203 -4.30 -26.06 -1.59
C HIS A 203 -4.53 -27.02 -0.41
N PRO A 204 -5.06 -28.24 -0.65
CA PRO A 204 -5.49 -29.15 0.42
C PRO A 204 -4.38 -29.54 1.40
N ASP A 205 -3.13 -29.59 0.94
CA ASP A 205 -1.97 -30.04 1.71
C ASP A 205 -1.12 -28.93 2.31
N GLN A 206 -1.42 -27.68 1.97
CA GLN A 206 -0.73 -26.54 2.51
C GLN A 206 -1.24 -26.18 3.92
N PHE A 207 -0.32 -25.75 4.78
CA PHE A 207 -0.65 -25.16 6.07
C PHE A 207 -0.67 -23.63 5.98
N TYR A 208 -1.76 -23.02 6.45
CA TYR A 208 -1.97 -21.59 6.49
C TYR A 208 -1.82 -21.05 7.92
N ARG A 209 -1.08 -19.95 8.11
CA ARG A 209 -0.85 -19.31 9.41
C ARG A 209 -1.99 -18.34 9.78
N VAL A 210 -3.20 -18.87 9.96
CA VAL A 210 -4.45 -18.09 10.09
C VAL A 210 -4.36 -16.99 11.15
N ARG A 211 -4.05 -17.33 12.42
CA ARG A 211 -3.95 -16.32 13.49
C ARG A 211 -2.91 -15.23 13.19
N THR A 212 -1.75 -15.59 12.64
CA THR A 212 -0.71 -14.61 12.27
C THR A 212 -1.18 -13.68 11.16
N ALA A 213 -1.90 -14.22 10.16
CA ALA A 213 -2.45 -13.43 9.07
C ALA A 213 -3.45 -12.39 9.60
N ILE A 214 -4.39 -12.81 10.45
CA ILE A 214 -5.38 -11.90 11.04
C ILE A 214 -4.72 -10.88 11.98
N ASP A 215 -3.75 -11.31 12.82
CA ASP A 215 -2.96 -10.41 13.65
C ASP A 215 -2.25 -9.33 12.81
N HIS A 216 -1.71 -9.69 11.65
CA HIS A 216 -1.07 -8.74 10.75
C HIS A 216 -2.10 -7.79 10.11
N LEU A 217 -3.13 -8.31 9.46
CA LEU A 217 -4.09 -7.51 8.68
C LEU A 217 -4.85 -6.50 9.56
N ILE A 218 -5.23 -6.89 10.78
CA ILE A 218 -5.91 -5.98 11.71
C ILE A 218 -4.97 -4.90 12.24
N SER A 219 -3.73 -5.27 12.60
CA SER A 219 -2.72 -4.28 13.00
C SER A 219 -2.39 -3.31 11.86
N GLU A 220 -2.27 -3.81 10.64
CA GLU A 220 -1.96 -2.98 9.47
C GLU A 220 -3.06 -1.96 9.19
N HIS A 221 -4.32 -2.38 9.30
CA HIS A 221 -5.47 -1.48 9.22
C HIS A 221 -5.45 -0.41 10.32
N GLU A 222 -5.22 -0.81 11.58
CA GLU A 222 -5.13 0.10 12.74
C GLU A 222 -3.97 1.11 12.56
N HIS A 223 -2.82 0.66 12.05
CA HIS A 223 -1.69 1.55 11.77
C HIS A 223 -1.97 2.56 10.66
N ALA A 224 -2.62 2.13 9.56
CA ALA A 224 -2.95 3.00 8.44
C ALA A 224 -3.93 4.11 8.87
N GLU A 225 -4.99 3.76 9.61
CA GLU A 225 -5.96 4.73 10.12
C GLU A 225 -5.31 5.75 11.07
N HIS A 226 -4.48 5.29 12.01
CA HIS A 226 -3.77 6.21 12.91
C HIS A 226 -2.75 7.07 12.16
N PHE A 227 -2.09 6.53 11.13
CA PHE A 227 -1.12 7.30 10.36
C PHE A 227 -1.82 8.43 9.60
N LEU A 228 -2.93 8.13 8.94
CA LEU A 228 -3.72 9.13 8.23
C LEU A 228 -4.27 10.18 9.19
N HIS A 229 -4.75 9.76 10.38
CA HIS A 229 -5.19 10.69 11.40
C HIS A 229 -4.09 11.66 11.86
N GLU A 230 -2.85 11.19 12.03
CA GLU A 230 -1.71 12.04 12.37
C GLU A 230 -1.34 12.99 11.21
N MET A 231 -1.42 12.52 9.95
CA MET A 231 -1.13 13.34 8.76
C MET A 231 -2.23 14.37 8.43
N GLU A 232 -3.47 14.11 8.82
CA GLU A 232 -4.62 15.03 8.66
C GLU A 232 -4.62 16.17 9.68
N GLN A 233 -3.84 16.07 10.77
CA GLN A 233 -3.81 17.11 11.78
C GLN A 233 -3.39 18.44 11.14
N PRO A 234 -4.16 19.53 11.34
CA PRO A 234 -3.84 20.81 10.74
C PRO A 234 -2.46 21.26 11.23
N VAL A 235 -1.54 21.43 10.29
CA VAL A 235 -0.30 22.14 10.53
C VAL A 235 -0.69 23.61 10.67
N GLU A 236 -0.89 24.09 11.90
CA GLU A 236 -0.97 25.54 12.07
C GLU A 236 0.29 26.14 11.44
N PRO A 237 0.14 27.18 10.59
CA PRO A 237 1.30 27.85 10.02
C PRO A 237 2.18 28.25 11.19
N ALA A 238 3.48 27.98 11.07
CA ALA A 238 4.49 28.15 12.11
C ALA A 238 4.50 29.58 12.66
N SER A 239 3.52 29.91 13.51
CA SER A 239 3.29 31.22 14.08
C SER A 239 4.16 31.35 15.31
N GLY A 240 5.47 31.08 15.21
CA GLY A 240 6.48 31.34 16.23
C GLY A 240 6.29 30.70 17.63
N HIS A 241 5.17 30.05 17.92
CA HIS A 241 4.87 29.53 19.24
C HIS A 241 5.57 28.18 19.45
N ARG A 242 6.49 28.13 20.43
CA ARG A 242 7.26 26.95 20.84
C ARG A 242 6.41 25.67 21.03
N ARG A 243 5.14 25.85 21.43
CA ARG A 243 4.14 24.77 21.59
C ARG A 243 3.72 24.12 20.27
N SER A 244 3.60 24.89 19.19
CA SER A 244 3.22 24.38 17.85
C SER A 244 4.32 23.48 17.27
N LYS A 245 5.60 23.88 17.42
CA LYS A 245 6.75 23.05 16.98
C LYS A 245 6.84 21.72 17.74
N ALA A 246 6.68 21.72 19.06
CA ALA A 246 6.76 20.52 19.88
C ALA A 246 5.60 19.54 19.58
N TYR A 247 4.39 20.06 19.36
CA TYR A 247 3.24 19.24 18.96
C TYR A 247 3.48 18.58 17.60
N ARG A 248 3.96 19.36 16.63
CA ARG A 248 4.27 18.86 15.29
C ARG A 248 5.34 17.76 15.30
N ASP A 249 6.44 17.96 16.02
CA ASP A 249 7.49 16.96 16.18
C ASP A 249 6.92 15.65 16.77
N LEU A 250 6.07 15.75 17.78
CA LEU A 250 5.39 14.59 18.36
C LEU A 250 4.50 13.86 17.34
N THR A 251 3.71 14.59 16.55
CA THR A 251 2.87 14.03 15.47
C THR A 251 3.71 13.26 14.45
N LEU A 252 4.82 13.83 13.99
CA LEU A 252 5.70 13.18 13.01
C LEU A 252 6.40 11.95 13.58
N ARG A 253 6.82 11.99 14.85
CA ARG A 253 7.36 10.82 15.55
C ARG A 253 6.31 9.71 15.68
N ARG A 254 5.04 10.03 15.90
CA ARG A 254 3.95 9.04 15.94
C ARG A 254 3.71 8.44 14.55
N ALA A 255 3.58 9.27 13.52
CA ALA A 255 3.44 8.81 12.13
C ALA A 255 4.60 7.89 11.72
N GLY A 256 5.84 8.30 11.98
CA GLY A 256 7.03 7.49 11.72
C GLY A 256 7.05 6.15 12.46
N ARG A 257 6.65 6.13 13.74
CA ARG A 257 6.52 4.88 14.51
C ARG A 257 5.49 3.92 13.93
N LEU A 258 4.41 4.42 13.34
CA LEU A 258 3.40 3.57 12.70
C LEU A 258 3.96 2.91 11.42
N LEU A 259 4.77 3.62 10.64
CA LEU A 259 5.49 3.02 9.51
C LEU A 259 6.44 1.90 9.98
N LEU A 260 7.21 2.16 11.04
CA LEU A 260 8.13 1.17 11.62
C LEU A 260 7.39 -0.03 12.22
N ALA A 261 6.24 0.18 12.85
CA ALA A 261 5.41 -0.89 13.40
C ALA A 261 4.87 -1.81 12.30
N SER A 262 4.49 -1.24 11.16
CA SER A 262 4.16 -2.01 9.97
C SER A 262 5.38 -2.80 9.44
N GLN A 263 6.52 -2.14 9.28
CA GLN A 263 7.76 -2.79 8.82
C GLN A 263 8.19 -3.95 9.74
N HIS A 264 8.06 -3.79 11.04
CA HIS A 264 8.32 -4.84 12.02
C HIS A 264 7.40 -6.06 11.81
N SER A 265 6.14 -5.83 11.46
CA SER A 265 5.18 -6.87 11.10
C SER A 265 5.61 -7.62 9.83
N TYR A 266 6.07 -6.88 8.81
CA TYR A 266 6.65 -7.46 7.58
C TYR A 266 7.87 -8.33 7.89
N ARG A 267 8.80 -7.82 8.70
CA ARG A 267 10.03 -8.50 9.10
C ARG A 267 9.74 -9.77 9.92
N LEU A 268 9.03 -9.66 11.03
CA LEU A 268 8.96 -10.73 12.03
C LEU A 268 7.71 -11.61 11.93
N ARG A 269 6.54 -11.05 11.56
CA ARG A 269 5.31 -11.85 11.47
C ARG A 269 5.25 -12.60 10.14
N LEU A 270 5.51 -11.88 9.06
CA LEU A 270 5.29 -12.38 7.71
C LEU A 270 6.53 -12.94 7.03
N GLY A 271 7.73 -12.47 7.38
CA GLY A 271 8.94 -12.79 6.64
C GLY A 271 8.94 -12.15 5.24
N LEU A 272 8.33 -10.98 5.11
CA LEU A 272 8.25 -10.17 3.90
C LEU A 272 9.27 -9.01 3.88
N SER A 273 10.27 -9.03 4.75
CA SER A 273 11.42 -8.12 4.64
C SER A 273 12.57 -8.79 3.88
N CYS A 274 13.64 -8.04 3.67
CA CYS A 274 14.92 -8.55 3.21
C CYS A 274 16.05 -7.94 4.03
N TRP A 275 17.24 -8.55 3.97
CA TRP A 275 18.44 -8.05 4.66
C TRP A 275 18.70 -6.57 4.35
N GLN A 276 18.58 -6.18 3.08
CA GLN A 276 18.83 -4.82 2.62
C GLN A 276 17.85 -3.82 3.23
N ALA A 277 16.56 -4.14 3.25
CA ALA A 277 15.55 -3.29 3.85
C ALA A 277 15.72 -3.22 5.39
N ASP A 278 16.04 -4.34 6.03
CA ASP A 278 16.29 -4.38 7.47
C ASP A 278 17.52 -3.53 7.84
N TRP A 279 18.62 -3.65 7.09
CA TRP A 279 19.82 -2.85 7.28
C TRP A 279 19.54 -1.36 7.08
N LEU A 280 18.79 -0.99 6.04
CA LEU A 280 18.39 0.41 5.80
C LEU A 280 17.56 0.96 6.97
N ILE A 281 16.59 0.20 7.48
CA ILE A 281 15.78 0.61 8.62
C ILE A 281 16.65 0.81 9.86
N ASP A 282 17.54 -0.14 10.16
CA ASP A 282 18.43 -0.05 11.31
C ASP A 282 19.35 1.19 11.20
N ARG A 283 19.87 1.49 10.00
CA ARG A 283 20.67 2.70 9.75
C ARG A 283 19.87 4.00 9.83
N LEU A 284 18.71 4.07 9.19
CA LEU A 284 17.81 5.23 9.30
C LEU A 284 17.49 5.55 10.77
N MET A 285 17.23 4.51 11.56
CA MET A 285 16.90 4.68 12.98
C MET A 285 18.10 4.97 13.88
N SER A 286 19.34 4.72 13.43
CA SER A 286 20.53 5.19 14.15
C SER A 286 20.69 6.72 14.12
N PHE A 287 20.13 7.39 13.10
CA PHE A 287 20.02 8.86 13.05
C PHE A 287 18.75 9.34 13.75
N GLY A 288 17.62 8.75 13.37
CA GLY A 288 16.32 8.97 13.98
C GLY A 288 15.76 10.40 13.81
N PRO A 289 14.68 10.71 14.57
CA PRO A 289 13.93 11.97 14.39
C PRO A 289 14.73 13.24 14.68
N GLU A 290 15.79 13.16 15.50
CA GLU A 290 16.66 14.31 15.79
C GLU A 290 17.42 14.80 14.55
N HIS A 291 17.61 13.93 13.55
CA HIS A 291 18.19 14.25 12.25
C HIS A 291 17.12 14.35 11.16
N GLY A 292 15.85 14.52 11.52
CA GLY A 292 14.75 14.65 10.56
C GLY A 292 14.33 13.34 9.90
N ILE A 293 14.66 12.17 10.46
CA ILE A 293 14.26 10.84 9.96
C ILE A 293 13.24 10.19 10.90
N PHE A 294 11.97 10.12 10.49
CA PHE A 294 10.89 9.72 11.39
C PHE A 294 10.59 8.22 11.36
N GLY A 295 10.71 7.58 10.20
CA GLY A 295 10.43 6.15 10.05
C GLY A 295 10.30 5.73 8.59
N GLY A 296 10.26 4.43 8.34
CA GLY A 296 10.09 3.90 7.01
C GLY A 296 9.58 2.47 7.00
N ARG A 297 9.17 2.02 5.81
CA ARG A 297 8.66 0.66 5.58
C ARG A 297 8.87 0.23 4.15
N ILE A 298 8.89 -1.08 3.93
CA ILE A 298 8.87 -1.63 2.57
C ILE A 298 7.49 -1.43 1.95
N GLY A 299 7.48 -1.10 0.65
CA GLY A 299 6.27 -1.01 -0.15
C GLY A 299 5.80 -2.35 -0.70
N GLU A 300 4.58 -2.34 -1.24
CA GLU A 300 3.94 -3.47 -1.96
C GLU A 300 4.04 -4.83 -1.26
N CYS A 301 4.47 -5.87 -1.99
CA CYS A 301 4.44 -7.27 -1.59
C CYS A 301 5.63 -7.71 -0.73
N GLY A 302 6.60 -6.82 -0.49
CA GLY A 302 7.80 -7.09 0.29
C GLY A 302 8.80 -8.07 -0.35
N GLY A 303 9.82 -8.47 0.42
CA GLY A 303 10.89 -9.37 -0.01
C GLY A 303 11.95 -8.74 -0.90
N GLY A 304 11.95 -7.41 -1.01
CA GLY A 304 12.78 -6.60 -1.89
C GLY A 304 12.05 -5.32 -2.29
N GLY A 305 12.60 -4.57 -3.23
CA GLY A 305 11.99 -3.39 -3.82
C GLY A 305 12.36 -2.11 -3.10
N THR A 306 11.38 -1.25 -2.88
CA THR A 306 11.56 0.12 -2.41
C THR A 306 11.14 0.27 -0.95
N LEU A 307 11.97 0.94 -0.18
CA LEU A 307 11.65 1.41 1.16
C LEU A 307 11.14 2.84 1.10
N THR A 308 9.93 3.08 1.57
CA THR A 308 9.33 4.41 1.71
C THR A 308 9.71 4.97 3.08
N VAL A 309 10.29 6.17 3.11
CA VAL A 309 10.81 6.80 4.34
C VAL A 309 10.22 8.20 4.51
N LEU A 310 9.72 8.52 5.71
CA LEU A 310 9.25 9.84 6.07
C LEU A 310 10.39 10.68 6.66
N THR A 311 10.72 11.80 6.03
CA THR A 311 11.75 12.74 6.49
C THR A 311 11.26 14.18 6.49
N ASP A 312 11.97 15.06 7.19
CA ASP A 312 11.86 16.50 6.96
C ASP A 312 12.77 16.98 5.81
N CYS A 313 12.74 18.28 5.54
CA CYS A 313 13.58 18.95 4.54
C CYS A 313 14.89 19.51 5.11
N SER A 314 15.33 19.10 6.31
CA SER A 314 16.53 19.66 6.95
C SER A 314 17.83 19.22 6.27
N ALA A 315 18.89 20.01 6.48
CA ALA A 315 20.24 19.65 6.07
C ALA A 315 20.71 18.35 6.75
N ALA A 316 20.39 18.19 8.03
CA ALA A 316 20.71 16.98 8.80
C ALA A 316 20.08 15.72 8.18
N ALA A 317 18.82 15.78 7.75
CA ALA A 317 18.18 14.66 7.06
C ALA A 317 18.88 14.35 5.74
N THR A 318 19.26 15.38 4.99
CA THR A 318 19.97 15.21 3.71
C THR A 318 21.35 14.58 3.91
N GLU A 319 22.13 15.07 4.88
CA GLU A 319 23.45 14.52 5.23
C GLU A 319 23.35 13.07 5.68
N ALA A 320 22.37 12.74 6.53
CA ALA A 320 22.14 11.38 6.99
C ALA A 320 21.81 10.41 5.82
N ILE A 321 20.97 10.83 4.87
CA ILE A 321 20.64 10.03 3.69
C ILE A 321 21.87 9.85 2.78
N LEU A 322 22.69 10.88 2.58
CA LEU A 322 23.94 10.77 1.83
C LEU A 322 24.91 9.79 2.48
N GLU A 323 25.06 9.82 3.81
CA GLU A 323 25.88 8.84 4.53
C GLU A 323 25.34 7.42 4.33
N ILE A 324 24.03 7.23 4.39
CA ILE A 324 23.39 5.93 4.16
C ILE A 324 23.67 5.41 2.75
N ILE A 325 23.57 6.26 1.73
CA ILE A 325 23.88 5.89 0.33
C ILE A 325 25.33 5.38 0.22
N LEU A 326 26.28 6.11 0.80
CA LEU A 326 27.70 5.74 0.78
C LEU A 326 27.95 4.42 1.54
N ALA A 327 27.38 4.29 2.74
CA ALA A 327 27.52 3.09 3.56
C ALA A 327 26.82 1.87 2.94
N TYR A 328 25.73 2.05 2.20
CA TYR A 328 25.04 0.97 1.49
C TYR A 328 25.95 0.37 0.42
N ARG A 329 26.67 1.21 -0.32
CA ARG A 329 27.61 0.76 -1.35
C ARG A 329 28.74 -0.10 -0.78
N THR A 330 29.28 0.28 0.38
CA THR A 330 30.40 -0.45 1.00
C THR A 330 29.95 -1.69 1.77
N THR A 331 28.82 -1.62 2.47
CA THR A 331 28.39 -2.67 3.41
C THR A 331 27.47 -3.70 2.75
N VAL A 332 26.54 -3.24 1.92
CA VAL A 332 25.57 -4.11 1.24
C VAL A 332 26.09 -4.52 -0.15
N GLY A 333 26.98 -3.74 -0.75
CA GLY A 333 27.59 -4.05 -2.05
C GLY A 333 26.70 -3.73 -3.25
N GLY A 334 25.63 -2.93 -3.06
CA GLY A 334 24.69 -2.53 -4.10
C GLY A 334 24.63 -1.01 -4.29
N THR A 335 23.87 -0.57 -5.30
CA THR A 335 23.54 0.85 -5.51
C THR A 335 22.18 1.13 -4.88
N LEU A 336 22.14 2.09 -3.96
CA LEU A 336 20.88 2.61 -3.41
C LEU A 336 20.42 3.77 -4.29
N LEU A 337 19.35 3.58 -5.05
CA LEU A 337 18.71 4.68 -5.77
C LEU A 337 17.71 5.35 -4.83
N VAL A 338 17.75 6.68 -4.78
CA VAL A 338 16.89 7.49 -3.92
C VAL A 338 16.10 8.44 -4.79
N ASP A 339 14.80 8.25 -4.81
CA ASP A 339 13.84 9.15 -5.44
C ASP A 339 13.09 9.92 -4.35
N VAL A 340 12.73 11.17 -4.65
CA VAL A 340 11.91 11.99 -3.75
C VAL A 340 10.44 11.82 -4.16
N ALA A 341 9.71 11.01 -3.42
CA ALA A 341 8.25 11.01 -3.46
C ALA A 341 7.75 12.26 -2.71
N GLY A 342 7.08 13.16 -3.41
CA GLY A 342 6.69 14.47 -2.89
C GLY A 342 7.14 15.65 -3.77
N SER A 343 7.70 15.40 -4.95
CA SER A 343 7.77 16.41 -6.01
C SER A 343 6.39 16.64 -6.63
N PRO A 344 6.14 17.81 -7.26
CA PRO A 344 4.90 18.03 -8.02
C PRO A 344 4.56 16.86 -8.94
N GLY A 345 3.33 16.34 -8.82
CA GLY A 345 2.87 15.18 -9.58
C GLY A 345 3.09 13.84 -8.90
N SER A 346 3.27 13.81 -7.57
CA SER A 346 3.44 12.56 -6.81
C SER A 346 2.32 12.34 -5.80
N ALA A 347 1.89 11.09 -5.68
CA ALA A 347 0.91 10.64 -4.70
C ALA A 347 1.37 9.34 -4.04
N GLY A 348 1.01 9.14 -2.78
CA GLY A 348 1.08 7.85 -2.10
C GLY A 348 -0.30 7.46 -1.61
N ALA A 349 -0.58 6.17 -1.41
CA ALA A 349 -1.84 5.74 -0.84
C ALA A 349 -1.63 4.81 0.34
N LEU A 350 -2.51 4.94 1.33
CA LEU A 350 -2.67 3.97 2.39
C LEU A 350 -4.08 3.42 2.33
N LEU A 351 -4.18 2.09 2.33
CA LEU A 351 -5.45 1.39 2.31
C LEU A 351 -6.13 1.51 3.67
N VAL A 352 -7.31 2.10 3.67
CA VAL A 352 -8.25 2.12 4.79
C VAL A 352 -9.46 1.25 4.41
N ARG A 353 -10.06 0.60 5.40
CA ARG A 353 -11.32 -0.18 5.37
C ARG A 353 -11.62 -0.96 4.08
#